data_AF-A0A2R6DSX3-F1
#
_entry.id   AF-A0A2R6DSX3-F1
#
_cell.length_a   1.000
_cell.length_b   1.000
_cell.length_c   1.000
_cell.angle_alpha   90.00
_cell.angle_beta   90.00
_cell.angle_gamma   90.00
#
_symmetry.space_group_name_H-M   'P 1'
#
loop_
_entity.id
_entity.type
_entity.pdbx_description
1 polymer ?
#
loop_
_entity_poly.entity_id
_entity_poly.type
_entity_poly.pdbx_seq_one_letter_code
_entity_poly.pdbx_strand_id
1 'polypeptide(L)'
;SVVRPTLFAFADGVDPMFEAARETWQAARSEGEAMNTQVLRNTDNEVTGAVYVFAESGERGRLEEFREGARPLEPLLDRVAESRGEAPRAVFVLRPAGGGFTAVAITLRKDGQLAETMRDTYDCPRPDEPLVEGD
;
A
#
# COMPACT_ATOMS: atom_id res chain seq x y z
N SER A 1 16.81 18.23 -1.90
CA SER A 1 15.59 17.65 -2.48
C SER A 1 14.90 16.89 -1.37
N VAL A 2 13.66 17.27 -0.99
CA VAL A 2 13.03 16.78 0.24
C VAL A 2 12.79 15.27 0.13
N VAL A 3 13.61 14.50 0.84
CA VAL A 3 13.43 13.06 1.03
C VAL A 3 12.21 12.90 1.92
N ARG A 4 11.02 12.78 1.30
CA ARG A 4 9.80 12.43 2.01
C ARG A 4 10.08 11.06 2.67
N PRO A 5 10.05 10.89 4.00
CA PRO A 5 10.36 9.62 4.66
C PRO A 5 9.15 8.67 4.54
N THR A 6 8.79 8.36 3.29
CA THR A 6 7.78 7.37 2.94
C THR A 6 8.44 6.01 2.93
N LEU A 7 7.92 5.10 3.73
CA LEU A 7 8.46 3.75 3.84
C LEU A 7 7.76 2.83 2.87
N PHE A 8 8.51 2.18 1.99
CA PHE A 8 7.99 1.17 1.08
C PHE A 8 8.28 -0.22 1.63
N ALA A 9 7.25 -1.06 1.65
CA ALA A 9 7.33 -2.47 2.00
C ALA A 9 6.68 -3.28 0.88
N PHE A 10 7.35 -4.35 0.45
CA PHE A 10 6.87 -5.23 -0.61
C PHE A 10 6.77 -6.64 -0.04
N ALA A 11 5.58 -7.23 -0.06
CA ALA A 11 5.38 -8.62 0.34
C ALA A 11 4.72 -9.39 -0.80
N ASP A 12 5.35 -10.50 -1.15
CA ASP A 12 4.84 -11.43 -2.15
C ASP A 12 4.26 -12.68 -1.48
N GLY A 13 3.27 -13.29 -2.13
CA GLY A 13 2.66 -14.52 -1.66
C GLY A 13 1.89 -14.38 -0.35
N VAL A 14 1.31 -13.21 -0.06
CA VAL A 14 0.64 -12.98 1.21
C VAL A 14 -0.64 -13.83 1.33
N ASP A 15 -0.79 -14.50 2.46
CA ASP A 15 -1.99 -15.25 2.80
C ASP A 15 -2.19 -15.27 4.33
N PRO A 16 -3.35 -14.82 4.86
CA PRO A 16 -4.45 -14.18 4.15
C PRO A 16 -4.17 -12.70 3.81
N MET A 17 -4.67 -12.26 2.66
CA MET A 17 -4.76 -10.83 2.33
C MET A 17 -5.78 -10.14 3.26
N PHE A 18 -5.49 -8.92 3.72
CA PHE A 18 -6.40 -8.17 4.60
C PHE A 18 -7.75 -7.92 3.92
N GLU A 19 -8.80 -7.85 4.74
CA GLU A 19 -10.20 -7.84 4.31
C GLU A 19 -10.49 -6.73 3.29
N ALA A 20 -10.13 -5.49 3.61
CA ALA A 20 -10.38 -4.34 2.73
C ALA A 20 -9.75 -4.51 1.32
N ALA A 21 -8.56 -5.10 1.17
CA ALA A 21 -7.99 -5.38 -0.15
C ALA A 21 -8.80 -6.43 -0.90
N ARG A 22 -9.23 -7.50 -0.22
CA ARG A 22 -10.04 -8.57 -0.82
C ARG A 22 -11.40 -8.05 -1.26
N GLU A 23 -12.05 -7.26 -0.42
CA GLU A 23 -13.35 -6.64 -0.72
C GLU A 23 -13.24 -5.66 -1.88
N THR A 24 -12.24 -4.78 -1.87
CA THR A 24 -11.99 -3.82 -2.95
C THR A 24 -11.76 -4.55 -4.28
N TRP A 25 -11.03 -5.68 -4.25
CA TRP A 25 -10.81 -6.49 -5.46
C TRP A 25 -12.08 -7.20 -5.93
N GLN A 26 -12.88 -7.75 -5.01
CA GLN A 26 -14.15 -8.37 -5.37
C GLN A 26 -15.13 -7.36 -5.97
N ALA A 27 -15.17 -6.13 -5.44
CA ALA A 27 -15.93 -5.03 -6.01
C ALA A 27 -15.45 -4.71 -7.43
N ALA A 28 -14.14 -4.48 -7.61
CA ALA A 28 -13.53 -4.25 -8.92
C ALA A 28 -13.93 -5.33 -9.94
N ARG A 29 -13.79 -6.60 -9.56
CA ARG A 29 -14.14 -7.73 -10.42
C ARG A 29 -15.62 -7.78 -10.77
N SER A 30 -16.50 -7.44 -9.82
CA SER A 30 -17.95 -7.41 -10.04
C SER A 30 -18.36 -6.29 -10.98
N GLU A 31 -17.66 -5.16 -10.93
CA GLU A 31 -17.87 -4.01 -11.81
C GLU A 31 -17.14 -4.14 -13.16
N GLY A 32 -16.26 -5.13 -13.29
CA GLY A 32 -15.42 -5.32 -14.49
C GLY A 32 -14.27 -4.32 -14.59
N GLU A 33 -13.89 -3.68 -13.48
CA GLU A 33 -12.80 -2.71 -13.43
C GLU A 33 -11.44 -3.38 -13.21
N ALA A 34 -10.41 -2.90 -13.91
CA ALA A 34 -9.03 -3.39 -13.78
C ALA A 34 -8.28 -2.81 -12.56
N MET A 35 -8.94 -1.92 -11.82
CA MET A 35 -8.44 -1.23 -10.64
C MET A 35 -9.63 -0.73 -9.81
N ASN A 36 -9.51 -0.76 -8.49
CA ASN A 36 -10.47 -0.11 -7.60
C ASN A 36 -9.73 0.43 -6.36
N THR A 37 -10.36 1.30 -5.58
CA THR A 37 -9.77 1.92 -4.39
C THR A 37 -10.78 2.02 -3.27
N GLN A 38 -10.30 1.84 -2.04
CA GLN A 38 -11.11 2.00 -0.84
C GLN A 38 -10.31 2.72 0.25
N VAL A 39 -11.01 3.51 1.06
CA VAL A 39 -10.42 4.18 2.23
C VAL A 39 -10.35 3.22 3.40
N LEU A 40 -9.19 3.09 4.02
CA LEU A 40 -8.99 2.29 5.23
C LEU A 40 -9.37 3.12 6.45
N ARG A 41 -10.16 2.52 7.34
CA ARG A 41 -10.60 3.11 8.60
C ARG A 41 -10.23 2.22 9.79
N ASN A 42 -9.97 2.81 10.94
CA ASN A 42 -9.79 2.06 12.21
C ASN A 42 -11.16 1.71 12.82
N THR A 43 -11.11 1.05 13.99
CA THR A 43 -12.29 0.73 14.80
C THR A 43 -13.10 1.95 15.24
N ASP A 44 -12.46 3.12 15.36
CA ASP A 44 -13.09 4.41 15.67
C ASP A 44 -13.67 5.11 14.42
N ASN A 45 -13.70 4.42 13.26
CA ASN A 45 -14.15 4.95 11.97
C ASN A 45 -13.31 6.14 11.45
N GLU A 46 -12.14 6.38 12.03
CA GLU A 46 -11.18 7.36 11.54
C GLU A 46 -10.40 6.81 10.36
N VAL A 47 -10.15 7.69 9.38
CA VAL A 47 -9.38 7.32 8.19
C VAL A 47 -7.91 7.11 8.56
N THR A 48 -7.42 5.89 8.39
CA THR A 48 -6.04 5.50 8.65
C THR A 48 -5.20 5.40 7.38
N GLY A 49 -5.84 5.26 6.22
CA GLY A 49 -5.16 5.10 4.94
C GLY A 49 -6.10 4.92 3.76
N ALA A 50 -5.55 4.47 2.65
CA ALA A 50 -6.28 4.02 1.47
C ALA A 50 -5.62 2.76 0.91
N VAL A 51 -6.42 1.87 0.33
CA VAL A 51 -5.95 0.73 -0.44
C VAL A 51 -6.33 0.92 -1.90
N TYR A 52 -5.40 0.57 -2.77
CA TYR A 52 -5.59 0.50 -4.21
C TYR A 52 -5.36 -0.94 -4.64
N VAL A 53 -6.32 -1.53 -5.33
CA VAL A 53 -6.16 -2.87 -5.91
C VAL A 53 -6.06 -2.76 -7.41
N PHE A 54 -5.24 -3.61 -7.97
CA PHE A 54 -4.85 -3.58 -9.36
C PHE A 54 -4.88 -5.01 -9.88
N ALA A 55 -5.67 -5.29 -10.92
CA ALA A 55 -5.66 -6.60 -11.56
C ALA A 55 -4.22 -6.96 -11.98
N GLU A 56 -3.76 -8.18 -11.70
CA GLU A 56 -2.45 -8.60 -12.22
C GLU A 56 -2.50 -8.60 -13.75
N SER A 57 -1.43 -8.13 -14.39
CA SER A 57 -1.35 -8.00 -15.85
C SER A 57 0.10 -8.13 -16.29
N GLY A 58 0.34 -8.84 -17.40
CA GLY A 58 1.68 -9.06 -17.95
C GLY A 58 2.39 -10.29 -17.40
N GLU A 59 3.51 -10.66 -18.02
CA GLU A 59 4.29 -11.88 -17.69
C GLU A 59 4.99 -11.81 -16.32
N ARG A 60 5.35 -10.60 -15.84
CA ARG A 60 6.04 -10.41 -14.54
C ARG A 60 5.11 -10.06 -13.36
N GLY A 61 3.87 -9.64 -13.64
CA GLY A 61 2.92 -9.16 -12.63
C GLY A 61 3.20 -7.72 -12.14
N ARG A 62 2.19 -7.03 -11.62
CA ARG A 62 2.31 -5.60 -11.29
C ARG A 62 3.17 -5.36 -10.05
N LEU A 63 3.18 -6.29 -9.09
CA LEU A 63 4.04 -6.18 -7.91
C LEU A 63 5.51 -6.05 -8.31
N GLU A 64 5.96 -6.83 -9.29
CA GLU A 64 7.34 -6.81 -9.74
C GLU A 64 7.66 -5.51 -10.47
N GLU A 65 6.74 -5.00 -11.31
CA GLU A 65 6.87 -3.67 -11.93
C GLU A 65 7.06 -2.54 -10.88
N PHE A 66 6.31 -2.60 -9.77
CA PHE A 66 6.45 -1.63 -8.69
C PHE A 66 7.76 -1.80 -7.93
N ARG A 67 8.18 -3.05 -7.69
CA ARG A 67 9.42 -3.38 -6.99
C ARG A 67 10.66 -2.96 -7.78
N GLU A 68 10.65 -3.16 -9.10
CA GLU A 68 11.74 -2.76 -10.00
C GLU A 68 11.73 -1.26 -10.33
N GLY A 69 10.71 -0.52 -9.91
CA GLY A 69 10.54 0.90 -10.25
C GLY A 69 10.16 1.15 -11.71
N ALA A 70 9.78 0.10 -12.46
CA ALA A 70 9.27 0.23 -13.82
C ALA A 70 7.93 1.00 -13.85
N ARG A 71 7.16 0.94 -12.76
CA ARG A 71 5.94 1.72 -12.57
C ARG A 71 6.06 2.65 -11.35
N PRO A 72 5.91 3.98 -11.52
CA PRO A 72 6.04 4.91 -10.41
C PRO A 72 4.82 4.83 -9.46
N LEU A 73 5.12 4.79 -8.15
CA LEU A 73 4.12 4.93 -7.08
C LEU A 73 3.88 6.40 -6.69
N GLU A 74 4.80 7.30 -7.08
CA GLU A 74 4.73 8.75 -6.88
C GLU A 74 3.34 9.36 -7.19
N PRO A 75 2.68 9.07 -8.33
CA PRO A 75 1.36 9.65 -8.60
C PRO A 75 0.27 9.21 -7.61
N LEU A 76 0.36 8.02 -7.02
CA LEU A 76 -0.58 7.58 -5.98
C LEU A 76 -0.29 8.32 -4.66
N LEU A 77 0.98 8.49 -4.34
CA LEU A 77 1.40 9.22 -3.14
C LEU A 77 1.03 10.69 -3.22
N ASP A 78 1.20 11.30 -4.40
CA ASP A 78 0.84 12.69 -4.64
C ASP A 78 -0.66 12.90 -4.48
N ARG A 79 -1.50 12.05 -5.08
CA ARG A 79 -2.96 12.09 -4.88
C ARG A 79 -3.38 11.98 -3.41
N VAL A 80 -2.76 11.06 -2.67
CA VAL A 80 -3.04 10.92 -1.24
C VAL A 80 -2.52 12.15 -0.47
N ALA A 81 -1.38 12.72 -0.88
CA ALA A 81 -0.82 13.90 -0.25
C ALA A 81 -1.70 15.13 -0.49
N GLU A 82 -2.18 15.36 -1.70
CA GLU A 82 -3.12 16.44 -2.05
C GLU A 82 -4.43 16.31 -1.25
N SER A 83 -4.93 15.10 -1.06
CA SER A 83 -6.20 14.87 -0.37
C SER A 83 -6.10 14.83 1.17
N ARG A 84 -4.92 14.49 1.71
CA ARG A 84 -4.74 14.12 3.13
C ARG A 84 -3.50 14.74 3.80
N GLY A 85 -2.76 15.62 3.12
CA GLY A 85 -1.59 16.36 3.64
C GLY A 85 -0.23 15.76 3.28
N GLU A 86 0.89 16.36 3.67
CA GLU A 86 2.24 15.87 3.32
C GLU A 86 2.93 15.04 4.44
N ALA A 87 2.13 14.50 5.37
CA ALA A 87 2.64 13.70 6.48
C ALA A 87 3.43 12.46 6.02
N PRO A 88 4.37 11.95 6.84
CA PRO A 88 5.12 10.74 6.53
C PRO A 88 4.23 9.48 6.56
N ARG A 89 4.32 8.67 5.50
CA ARG A 89 3.42 7.55 5.21
C ARG A 89 4.16 6.23 5.07
N ALA A 90 3.44 5.12 5.25
CA ALA A 90 3.94 3.81 4.88
C ALA A 90 3.11 3.27 3.70
N VAL A 91 3.80 2.65 2.76
CA VAL A 91 3.24 2.08 1.54
C VAL A 91 3.57 0.59 1.55
N PHE A 92 2.54 -0.23 1.48
CA PHE A 92 2.66 -1.68 1.46
C PHE A 92 2.13 -2.18 0.13
N VAL A 93 3.00 -2.77 -0.67
CA VAL A 93 2.67 -3.41 -1.93
C VAL A 93 2.63 -4.92 -1.69
N LEU A 94 1.44 -5.50 -1.78
CA LEU A 94 1.16 -6.86 -1.35
C LEU A 94 0.55 -7.63 -2.53
N ARG A 95 1.08 -8.81 -2.84
CA ARG A 95 0.51 -9.73 -3.82
C ARG A 95 0.05 -11.00 -3.11
N PRO A 96 -1.22 -11.41 -3.25
CA PRO A 96 -1.71 -12.62 -2.62
C PRO A 96 -1.07 -13.86 -3.27
N ALA A 97 -0.95 -14.95 -2.52
CA ALA A 97 -0.41 -16.23 -3.03
C ALA A 97 -1.12 -16.75 -4.30
N GLY A 98 -2.38 -16.38 -4.50
CA GLY A 98 -3.15 -16.72 -5.70
C GLY A 98 -2.83 -15.90 -6.96
N GLY A 99 -1.96 -14.88 -6.88
CA GLY A 99 -1.47 -14.13 -8.05
C GLY A 99 -2.54 -13.41 -8.87
N GLY A 100 -3.70 -13.09 -8.30
CA GLY A 100 -4.83 -12.51 -9.03
C GLY A 100 -4.82 -10.98 -9.16
N PHE A 101 -4.24 -10.29 -8.17
CA PHE A 101 -4.22 -8.83 -8.10
C PHE A 101 -3.05 -8.35 -7.22
N THR A 102 -2.60 -7.11 -7.40
CA THR A 102 -1.67 -6.44 -6.48
C THR A 102 -2.43 -5.39 -5.67
N ALA A 103 -2.26 -5.42 -4.35
CA ALA A 103 -2.82 -4.44 -3.42
C ALA A 103 -1.73 -3.46 -2.98
N VAL A 104 -1.99 -2.16 -3.09
CA VAL A 104 -1.13 -1.07 -2.62
C VAL A 104 -1.86 -0.34 -1.50
N ALA A 105 -1.47 -0.62 -0.26
CA ALA A 105 -2.00 0.06 0.91
C ALA A 105 -1.11 1.24 1.28
N ILE A 106 -1.69 2.43 1.37
CA ILE A 106 -1.03 3.69 1.71
C ILE A 106 -1.59 4.17 3.04
N THR A 107 -0.78 4.18 4.09
CA THR A 107 -1.18 4.67 5.41
C THR A 107 -1.01 6.18 5.49
N LEU A 108 -1.84 6.87 6.28
CA LEU A 108 -1.68 8.32 6.51
C LEU A 108 -0.53 8.64 7.48
N ARG A 109 -0.16 7.67 8.33
CA ARG A 109 0.90 7.78 9.31
C ARG A 109 1.81 6.57 9.19
N LYS A 110 3.11 6.78 8.99
CA LYS A 110 4.12 5.70 8.96
C LYS A 110 4.24 4.95 10.29
N ASP A 111 3.87 5.61 11.39
CA ASP A 111 3.87 5.10 12.77
C ASP A 111 2.43 4.94 13.31
N GLY A 112 1.45 4.86 12.40
CA GLY A 112 0.07 4.61 12.79
C GLY A 112 -0.15 3.13 13.11
N GLN A 113 -1.18 2.84 13.92
CA GLN A 113 -1.59 1.47 14.25
C GLN A 113 -1.73 0.58 13.01
N LEU A 114 -2.35 1.08 11.93
CA LEU A 114 -2.45 0.35 10.66
C LEU A 114 -1.09 -0.05 10.09
N ALA A 115 -0.11 0.85 10.12
CA ALA A 115 1.23 0.58 9.59
C ALA A 115 1.95 -0.46 10.45
N GLU A 116 1.85 -0.36 11.77
CA GLU A 116 2.43 -1.34 12.70
C GLU A 116 1.79 -2.72 12.52
N THR A 117 0.45 -2.78 12.48
CA THR A 117 -0.28 -4.03 12.26
C THR A 117 0.08 -4.68 10.93
N MET A 118 0.21 -3.92 9.83
CA MET A 118 0.60 -4.50 8.55
C MET A 118 2.03 -5.05 8.57
N ARG A 119 2.95 -4.38 9.26
CA ARG A 119 4.34 -4.86 9.40
C ARG A 119 4.41 -6.16 10.19
N ASP A 120 3.68 -6.22 11.29
CA ASP A 120 3.59 -7.41 12.14
C ASP A 120 2.93 -8.57 11.39
N THR A 121 1.83 -8.30 10.68
CA THR A 121 1.07 -9.31 9.92
C THR A 121 1.85 -9.88 8.74
N TYR A 122 2.57 -9.05 8.00
CA TYR A 122 3.25 -9.44 6.75
C TYR A 122 4.77 -9.60 6.92
N ASP A 123 5.26 -9.67 8.16
CA ASP A 123 6.69 -9.76 8.50
C ASP A 123 7.54 -8.78 7.68
N CYS A 124 7.08 -7.54 7.59
CA CYS A 124 7.71 -6.48 6.82
C CYS A 124 8.42 -5.51 7.77
N PRO A 125 9.63 -5.85 8.27
CA PRO A 125 10.35 -4.98 9.20
C PRO A 125 10.56 -3.60 8.60
N ARG A 126 10.63 -2.59 9.47
CA ARG A 126 10.94 -1.23 9.04
C ARG A 126 12.28 -1.28 8.28
N PRO A 127 12.36 -0.85 7.01
CA PRO A 127 13.66 -0.65 6.41
C PRO A 127 14.41 0.32 7.32
N ASP A 128 15.69 0.05 7.57
CA ASP A 128 16.54 0.89 8.42
C ASP A 128 16.47 2.31 7.85
N GLU A 129 15.64 3.17 8.46
CA GLU A 129 15.62 4.58 8.09
C GLU A 129 17.00 5.08 8.51
N PRO A 130 17.83 5.62 7.60
CA PRO A 130 18.95 6.41 8.08
C PRO A 130 18.32 7.48 8.96
N LEU A 131 18.63 7.41 10.25
CA LEU A 131 18.32 8.46 11.23
C LEU A 131 18.80 9.76 10.60
N VAL A 132 17.87 10.52 10.01
CA VAL A 132 18.07 11.96 9.90
C VAL A 132 17.91 12.47 11.32
N GLU A 133 18.98 12.33 12.10
CA GLU A 133 19.17 13.11 13.31
C GLU A 133 18.86 14.56 12.97
N GLY A 134 18.01 15.17 13.79
CA GLY A 134 17.48 16.51 13.57
C GLY A 134 18.58 17.56 13.44
N ASP A 135 18.24 18.61 12.70
CA ASP A 135 18.93 19.91 12.81
C ASP A 135 18.29 20.72 13.95
#